data_AF-A0A947MX09-F1
#
_entry.id   AF-A0A947MX09-F1
#
_cell.length_a   1.000
_cell.length_b   1.000
_cell.length_c   1.000
_cell.angle_alpha   90.00
_cell.angle_beta   90.00
_cell.angle_gamma   90.00
#
_symmetry.space_group_name_H-M   'P 1'
#
loop_
_entity.id
_entity.type
_entity.pdbx_description
1 polymer ?
#
loop_
_entity_poly.entity_id
_entity_poly.type
_entity_poly.pdbx_seq_one_letter_code
_entity_poly.pdbx_strand_id
1 'polypeptide(L)'
;MSLTLVSAAVAQMAPLNRAPARASSDVTEFSDFLGTASEPARTGPLPDTAFAPLKQGGPWGQLPRVDLTPDALQAFEHAMAGRWADVKTLMARGTVAPDARDEQGRTLLTLAAAQGQVSAVRDVLASGAGLDLSGAMGLTPLGAAAWRGHELVVRELLMVGADPSRPGAARQTPLHLAAQAGQVRVMTMLLRAGADVNVLNREGLTPLGEAARMGRTDALARLVEAGVPAGQPDRHGLNAVHVAAVNEQVDAVNWLRARGVPAQGPITLLLIDTMGQRPPALR
;
A
#
# COMPACT_ATOMS: atom_id res chain seq x y z
N MET A 1 24.65 -31.88 53.89
CA MET A 1 25.28 -32.99 54.63
C MET A 1 24.70 -34.27 54.02
N SER A 2 25.41 -35.16 53.33
CA SER A 2 26.83 -35.47 53.31
C SER A 2 27.21 -36.16 51.99
N LEU A 3 28.45 -35.94 51.57
CA LEU A 3 29.21 -36.68 50.54
C LEU A 3 29.66 -38.04 51.05
N THR A 4 29.74 -39.05 50.15
CA THR A 4 30.80 -40.09 50.01
C THR A 4 30.41 -40.99 48.83
N LEU A 5 31.05 -40.98 47.64
CA LEU A 5 32.38 -41.48 47.24
C LEU A 5 32.69 -42.93 47.64
N VAL A 6 32.67 -43.85 46.66
CA VAL A 6 33.66 -44.92 46.36
C VAL A 6 33.44 -45.25 44.85
N SER A 7 34.31 -44.88 43.90
CA SER A 7 35.59 -45.53 43.51
C SER A 7 35.38 -46.97 42.98
N ALA A 8 36.06 -47.53 41.99
CA ALA A 8 36.85 -47.12 40.84
C ALA A 8 37.20 -48.47 40.16
N ALA A 9 37.20 -48.52 38.83
CA ALA A 9 38.00 -49.50 38.09
C ALA A 9 38.49 -48.80 36.82
N VAL A 10 39.65 -48.19 37.00
CA VAL A 10 40.50 -47.55 36.00
C VAL A 10 41.52 -48.60 35.53
N ALA A 11 42.09 -48.32 34.34
CA ALA A 11 43.39 -48.77 33.85
C ALA A 11 43.33 -50.01 32.93
N GLN A 12 44.02 -50.06 31.78
CA GLN A 12 45.34 -49.51 31.42
C GLN A 12 45.37 -49.09 29.93
N MET A 13 45.78 -47.87 29.58
CA MET A 13 47.15 -47.31 29.36
C MET A 13 47.78 -47.77 28.02
N ALA A 14 47.87 -46.90 26.98
CA ALA A 14 48.84 -45.79 26.70
C ALA A 14 50.12 -46.29 25.96
N PRO A 15 51.03 -45.47 25.33
CA PRO A 15 51.13 -44.00 25.30
C PRO A 15 51.64 -43.31 23.97
N LEU A 16 51.55 -41.96 23.96
CA LEU A 16 52.48 -40.89 23.50
C LEU A 16 53.29 -40.99 22.17
N ASN A 17 53.19 -39.99 21.27
CA ASN A 17 54.22 -38.92 21.10
C ASN A 17 53.83 -37.77 20.12
N ARG A 18 54.51 -36.62 20.28
CA ARG A 18 54.26 -35.25 19.75
C ARG A 18 54.92 -34.89 18.38
N ALA A 19 54.29 -33.92 17.70
CA ALA A 19 54.80 -32.78 16.88
C ALA A 19 55.32 -33.05 15.43
N PRO A 20 55.30 -32.07 14.48
CA PRO A 20 55.22 -30.61 14.67
C PRO A 20 54.19 -29.83 13.82
N ALA A 21 54.03 -28.55 14.17
CA ALA A 21 53.30 -27.53 13.44
C ALA A 21 53.90 -27.26 12.05
N ARG A 22 53.05 -27.12 11.03
CA ARG A 22 53.33 -26.32 9.83
C ARG A 22 52.07 -25.57 9.41
N ALA A 23 52.23 -24.25 9.32
CA ALA A 23 51.30 -23.35 8.67
C ALA A 23 51.36 -23.54 7.15
N SER A 24 50.21 -23.54 6.48
CA SER A 24 50.09 -22.97 5.13
C SER A 24 48.62 -22.76 4.79
N SER A 25 48.31 -21.49 4.55
CA SER A 25 47.19 -20.92 3.80
C SER A 25 46.44 -21.85 2.84
N ASP A 26 45.19 -22.17 3.16
CA ASP A 26 44.19 -22.55 2.16
C ASP A 26 43.26 -21.34 1.94
N VAL A 27 43.69 -20.53 0.98
CA VAL A 27 42.94 -19.43 0.38
C VAL A 27 41.91 -20.06 -0.55
N THR A 28 40.63 -19.92 -0.18
CA THR A 28 39.44 -19.89 -1.04
C THR A 28 39.46 -20.72 -2.33
N GLU A 29 38.62 -21.75 -2.30
CA GLU A 29 38.03 -22.61 -3.35
C GLU A 29 37.30 -21.84 -4.49
N PHE A 30 37.79 -20.66 -4.87
CA PHE A 30 37.22 -19.77 -5.89
C PHE A 30 38.17 -19.53 -7.07
N SER A 31 39.43 -19.98 -6.99
CA SER A 31 40.45 -19.73 -8.03
C SER A 31 40.40 -20.73 -9.19
N ASP A 32 39.80 -21.91 -8.97
CA ASP A 32 39.75 -22.99 -9.96
C ASP A 32 38.67 -22.79 -11.04
N PHE A 33 37.77 -21.81 -10.89
CA PHE A 33 36.73 -21.51 -11.87
C PHE A 33 37.16 -20.53 -12.96
N LEU A 34 38.31 -19.85 -12.79
CA LEU A 34 38.87 -18.97 -13.80
C LEU A 34 39.81 -19.77 -14.68
N GLY A 35 39.24 -20.56 -15.59
CA GLY A 35 39.96 -21.04 -16.76
C GLY A 35 40.66 -19.85 -17.43
N THR A 36 41.88 -20.06 -17.93
CA THR A 36 42.70 -19.05 -18.60
C THR A 36 42.04 -18.56 -19.88
N ALA A 37 41.02 -17.72 -19.75
CA ALA A 37 40.48 -16.93 -20.83
C ALA A 37 41.53 -15.87 -21.14
N SER A 38 42.25 -16.08 -22.24
CA SER A 38 43.02 -15.03 -22.91
C SER A 38 42.06 -13.87 -23.18
N GLU A 39 42.03 -12.86 -22.30
CA GLU A 39 41.30 -11.62 -22.59
C GLU A 39 41.91 -10.99 -23.85
N PRO A 40 41.16 -10.85 -24.96
CA PRO A 40 41.66 -10.08 -26.08
C PRO A 40 41.89 -8.64 -25.62
N ALA A 41 42.98 -8.02 -26.09
CA ALA A 41 43.39 -6.67 -25.72
C ALA A 41 42.21 -5.69 -25.77
N ARG A 42 42.01 -4.92 -24.69
CA ARG A 42 40.91 -3.95 -24.57
C ARG A 42 41.04 -2.86 -25.65
N THR A 43 40.34 -3.04 -26.76
CA THR A 43 40.30 -2.13 -27.91
C THR A 43 39.17 -1.11 -27.76
N GLY A 44 39.42 -0.02 -27.02
CA GLY A 44 38.56 1.18 -27.03
C GLY A 44 37.06 0.95 -26.72
N PRO A 45 36.22 1.98 -26.90
CA PRO A 45 34.78 1.81 -26.82
C PRO A 45 34.28 0.98 -28.00
N LEU A 46 33.52 -0.08 -27.72
CA LEU A 46 32.91 -0.93 -28.74
C LEU A 46 32.03 -0.08 -29.68
N PRO A 47 32.11 -0.29 -31.00
CA PRO A 47 31.26 0.44 -31.95
C PRO A 47 29.79 0.10 -31.70
N ASP A 48 28.92 1.06 -31.97
CA ASP A 48 27.48 0.99 -31.66
C ASP A 48 26.76 -0.19 -32.37
N THR A 49 27.38 -0.71 -33.43
CA THR A 49 26.98 -1.90 -34.18
C THR A 49 27.20 -3.21 -33.42
N ALA A 50 28.17 -3.27 -32.50
CA ALA A 50 28.38 -4.43 -31.62
C ALA A 50 27.20 -4.63 -30.65
N PHE A 51 26.44 -3.56 -30.38
CA PHE A 51 25.22 -3.59 -29.56
C PHE A 51 23.94 -3.74 -30.39
N ALA A 52 24.03 -3.84 -31.74
CA ALA A 52 22.86 -4.03 -32.59
C ALA A 52 21.99 -5.25 -32.20
N PRO A 53 22.52 -6.43 -31.86
CA PRO A 53 21.70 -7.56 -31.40
C PRO A 53 21.05 -7.34 -30.03
N LEU A 54 21.67 -6.53 -29.14
CA LEU A 54 21.04 -6.13 -27.86
C LEU A 54 19.91 -5.13 -28.08
N LYS A 55 20.02 -4.27 -29.11
CA LYS A 55 18.99 -3.31 -29.52
C LYS A 55 17.84 -3.95 -30.30
N GLN A 56 17.98 -5.18 -30.80
CA GLN A 56 16.95 -5.90 -31.57
C GLN A 56 15.79 -6.46 -30.73
N GLY A 57 15.62 -6.03 -29.48
CA GLY A 57 14.51 -6.48 -28.64
C GLY A 57 14.66 -7.95 -28.27
N GLY A 58 15.58 -8.24 -27.35
CA GLY A 58 15.55 -9.51 -26.62
C GLY A 58 14.21 -9.70 -25.88
N PRO A 59 14.03 -10.79 -25.10
CA PRO A 59 12.76 -11.10 -24.43
C PRO A 59 12.25 -9.98 -23.49
N TRP A 60 13.11 -9.00 -23.18
CA TRP A 60 12.81 -7.77 -22.46
C TRP A 60 11.89 -6.78 -23.22
N GLY A 61 11.81 -6.87 -24.56
CA GLY A 61 10.89 -6.07 -25.39
C GLY A 61 9.47 -6.65 -25.45
N GLN A 62 9.30 -7.89 -24.98
CA GLN A 62 8.02 -8.55 -24.77
C GLN A 62 7.79 -8.69 -23.27
N LEU A 63 7.66 -7.55 -22.58
CA LEU A 63 6.83 -7.58 -21.38
C LEU A 63 5.49 -8.19 -21.82
N PRO A 64 4.90 -9.14 -21.08
CA PRO A 64 3.59 -9.66 -21.42
C PRO A 64 2.70 -8.45 -21.57
N ARG A 65 2.29 -8.15 -22.81
CA ARG A 65 1.18 -7.23 -23.01
C ARG A 65 0.08 -7.84 -22.18
N VAL A 66 -0.66 -7.01 -21.48
CA VAL A 66 -1.88 -7.50 -20.85
C VAL A 66 -2.71 -8.01 -22.02
N ASP A 67 -2.67 -9.32 -22.28
CA ASP A 67 -3.36 -9.96 -23.39
C ASP A 67 -4.83 -10.03 -22.99
N LEU A 68 -5.45 -8.85 -22.92
CA LEU A 68 -6.87 -8.71 -22.76
C LEU A 68 -7.50 -9.30 -24.00
N THR A 69 -8.48 -10.17 -23.78
CA THR A 69 -9.36 -10.59 -24.86
C THR A 69 -10.01 -9.33 -25.47
N PRO A 70 -10.27 -9.29 -26.78
CA PRO A 70 -10.99 -8.17 -27.40
C PRO A 70 -12.30 -7.86 -26.68
N ASP A 71 -12.98 -8.90 -26.20
CA ASP A 71 -14.19 -8.79 -25.37
C ASP A 71 -13.94 -8.12 -24.02
N ALA A 72 -12.79 -8.37 -23.37
CA ALA A 72 -12.42 -7.69 -22.14
C ALA A 72 -12.13 -6.20 -22.39
N LEU A 73 -11.41 -5.87 -23.46
CA LEU A 73 -11.17 -4.48 -23.85
C LEU A 73 -12.50 -3.76 -24.12
N GLN A 74 -13.38 -4.39 -24.89
CA GLN A 74 -14.71 -3.87 -25.16
C GLN A 74 -15.52 -3.70 -23.86
N ALA A 75 -15.46 -4.65 -22.92
CA ALA A 75 -16.10 -4.54 -21.62
C ALA A 75 -15.57 -3.32 -20.83
N PHE A 76 -14.27 -3.05 -20.85
CA PHE A 76 -13.71 -1.84 -20.24
C PHE A 76 -14.20 -0.55 -20.91
N GLU A 77 -14.32 -0.53 -22.24
CA GLU A 77 -14.88 0.61 -22.97
C GLU A 77 -16.36 0.88 -22.60
N HIS A 78 -17.19 -0.17 -22.57
CA HIS A 78 -18.58 -0.05 -22.12
C HIS A 78 -18.68 0.38 -20.66
N ALA A 79 -17.82 -0.16 -19.78
CA ALA A 79 -17.75 0.23 -18.38
C ALA A 79 -17.38 1.71 -18.23
N MET A 80 -16.38 2.20 -18.97
CA MET A 80 -15.99 3.63 -18.95
C MET A 80 -17.10 4.55 -19.45
N ALA A 81 -17.89 4.09 -20.42
CA ALA A 81 -19.05 4.81 -20.93
C ALA A 81 -20.31 4.66 -20.06
N GLY A 82 -20.26 3.89 -18.96
CA GLY A 82 -21.38 3.65 -18.06
C GLY A 82 -22.44 2.66 -18.60
N ARG A 83 -22.17 1.97 -19.71
CA ARG A 83 -23.08 0.98 -20.32
C ARG A 83 -22.92 -0.40 -19.69
N TRP A 84 -23.28 -0.50 -18.41
CA TRP A 84 -23.12 -1.73 -17.62
C TRP A 84 -24.00 -2.89 -18.05
N ALA A 85 -25.09 -2.63 -18.78
CA ALA A 85 -25.89 -3.67 -19.42
C ALA A 85 -25.08 -4.45 -20.47
N ASP A 86 -24.32 -3.75 -21.31
CA ASP A 86 -23.47 -4.38 -22.32
C ASP A 86 -22.35 -5.19 -21.65
N VAL A 87 -21.73 -4.62 -20.61
CA VAL A 87 -20.71 -5.31 -19.79
C VAL A 87 -21.26 -6.62 -19.24
N LYS A 88 -22.47 -6.62 -18.69
CA LYS A 88 -23.13 -7.83 -18.18
C LYS A 88 -23.29 -8.88 -19.28
N THR A 89 -23.72 -8.47 -20.48
CA THR A 89 -23.88 -9.41 -21.60
C THR A 89 -22.54 -10.01 -22.04
N LEU A 90 -21.46 -9.23 -22.03
CA LEU A 90 -20.12 -9.71 -22.35
C LEU A 90 -19.60 -10.67 -21.28
N MET A 91 -19.81 -10.36 -20.00
CA MET A 91 -19.42 -11.24 -18.89
C MET A 91 -20.20 -12.55 -18.89
N ALA A 92 -21.48 -12.53 -19.25
CA ALA A 92 -22.32 -13.73 -19.37
C ALA A 92 -21.85 -14.70 -20.47
N ARG A 93 -21.10 -14.23 -21.47
CA ARG A 93 -20.47 -15.08 -22.50
C ARG A 93 -19.27 -15.86 -21.96
N GLY A 94 -18.76 -15.53 -20.78
CA GLY A 94 -17.61 -16.18 -20.15
C GLY A 94 -16.26 -15.85 -20.81
N THR A 95 -16.22 -14.87 -21.71
CA THR A 95 -14.99 -14.48 -22.45
C THR A 95 -14.17 -13.41 -21.72
N VAL A 96 -14.75 -12.77 -20.71
CA VAL A 96 -14.13 -11.72 -19.90
C VAL A 96 -13.74 -12.32 -18.55
N ALA A 97 -12.43 -12.39 -18.27
CA ALA A 97 -11.97 -12.76 -16.94
C ALA A 97 -12.42 -11.69 -15.93
N PRO A 98 -13.03 -12.07 -14.81
CA PRO A 98 -13.60 -11.11 -13.85
C PRO A 98 -12.52 -10.24 -13.18
N ASP A 99 -11.31 -10.78 -13.07
CA ASP A 99 -10.13 -10.12 -12.48
C ASP A 99 -9.19 -9.52 -13.53
N ALA A 100 -9.65 -9.43 -14.79
CA ALA A 100 -8.91 -8.73 -15.83
C ALA A 100 -8.59 -7.30 -15.40
N ARG A 101 -7.40 -6.83 -15.80
CA ARG A 101 -6.92 -5.48 -15.55
C ARG A 101 -6.67 -4.80 -16.86
N ASP A 102 -7.13 -3.57 -17.03
CA ASP A 102 -6.76 -2.81 -18.22
C ASP A 102 -5.31 -2.31 -18.18
N GLU A 103 -4.89 -1.57 -19.21
CA GLU A 103 -3.54 -0.98 -19.30
C GLU A 103 -3.20 -0.04 -18.12
N GLN A 104 -4.21 0.53 -17.46
CA GLN A 104 -4.06 1.38 -16.28
C GLN A 104 -4.16 0.60 -14.97
N GLY A 105 -4.33 -0.73 -15.05
CA GLY A 105 -4.48 -1.62 -13.91
C GLY A 105 -5.88 -1.64 -13.30
N ARG A 106 -6.90 -1.04 -13.93
CA ARG A 106 -8.29 -1.02 -13.45
C ARG A 106 -8.93 -2.39 -13.62
N THR A 107 -9.62 -2.86 -12.59
CA THR A 107 -10.55 -4.00 -12.71
C THR A 107 -11.97 -3.49 -12.95
N LEU A 108 -12.82 -4.32 -13.57
CA LEU A 108 -14.25 -3.98 -13.75
C LEU A 108 -14.93 -3.66 -12.41
N LEU A 109 -14.56 -4.38 -11.35
CA LEU A 109 -15.09 -4.15 -10.01
C LEU A 109 -14.67 -2.78 -9.46
N THR A 110 -13.40 -2.37 -9.62
CA THR A 110 -12.96 -1.03 -9.19
C THR A 110 -13.62 0.09 -9.99
N LEU A 111 -13.87 -0.11 -11.29
CA LEU A 111 -14.60 0.86 -12.13
C LEU A 111 -16.05 1.01 -11.69
N ALA A 112 -16.75 -0.12 -11.50
CA ALA A 112 -18.14 -0.12 -11.03
C ALA A 112 -18.24 0.57 -9.66
N ALA A 113 -17.29 0.29 -8.77
CA ALA A 113 -17.23 0.87 -7.45
C ALA A 113 -16.93 2.37 -7.48
N ALA A 114 -16.01 2.83 -8.32
CA ALA A 114 -15.69 4.25 -8.48
C ALA A 114 -16.84 5.06 -9.12
N GLN A 115 -17.66 4.43 -9.96
CA GLN A 115 -18.83 5.06 -10.59
C GLN A 115 -20.09 5.01 -9.72
N GLY A 116 -20.10 4.24 -8.62
CA GLY A 116 -21.25 4.11 -7.74
C GLY A 116 -22.36 3.18 -8.26
N GLN A 117 -22.03 2.30 -9.20
CA GLN A 117 -22.99 1.47 -9.91
C GLN A 117 -23.25 0.16 -9.16
N VAL A 118 -24.27 0.17 -8.29
CA VAL A 118 -24.60 -0.95 -7.41
C VAL A 118 -24.94 -2.24 -8.17
N SER A 119 -25.74 -2.13 -9.23
CA SER A 119 -26.11 -3.28 -10.08
C SER A 119 -24.87 -3.89 -10.73
N ALA A 120 -23.99 -3.04 -11.28
CA ALA A 120 -22.74 -3.48 -11.88
C ALA A 120 -21.81 -4.17 -10.87
N VAL A 121 -21.69 -3.65 -9.65
CA VAL A 121 -20.91 -4.29 -8.58
C VAL A 121 -21.44 -5.69 -8.30
N ARG A 122 -22.77 -5.86 -8.18
CA ARG A 122 -23.37 -7.18 -7.97
C ARG A 122 -23.13 -8.13 -9.13
N ASP A 123 -23.30 -7.65 -10.37
CA ASP A 123 -23.10 -8.46 -11.57
C ASP A 123 -21.63 -8.91 -11.71
N VAL A 124 -20.68 -8.02 -11.45
CA VAL A 124 -19.25 -8.34 -11.49
C VAL A 124 -18.88 -9.30 -10.35
N LEU A 125 -19.42 -9.13 -9.15
CA LEU A 125 -19.19 -10.08 -8.05
C LEU A 125 -19.80 -11.46 -8.33
N ALA A 126 -20.97 -11.51 -8.98
CA ALA A 126 -21.61 -12.77 -9.36
C ALA A 126 -20.78 -13.58 -10.38
N SER A 127 -19.93 -12.92 -11.16
CA SER A 127 -18.97 -13.57 -12.07
C SER A 127 -17.71 -14.13 -11.37
N GLY A 128 -17.58 -13.94 -10.06
CA GLY A 128 -16.44 -14.44 -9.27
C GLY A 128 -15.24 -13.49 -9.20
N ALA A 129 -15.45 -12.18 -9.37
CA ALA A 129 -14.38 -11.20 -9.22
C ALA A 129 -13.84 -11.16 -7.79
N GLY A 130 -12.52 -11.04 -7.65
CA GLY A 130 -11.85 -10.86 -6.37
C GLY A 130 -12.22 -9.53 -5.70
N LEU A 131 -12.81 -9.61 -4.51
CA LEU A 131 -13.33 -8.48 -3.72
C LEU A 131 -12.29 -7.40 -3.40
N ASP A 132 -11.08 -7.83 -3.05
CA ASP A 132 -10.02 -6.97 -2.50
C ASP A 132 -8.89 -6.70 -3.49
N LEU A 133 -9.10 -7.01 -4.77
CA LEU A 133 -8.10 -6.80 -5.81
C LEU A 133 -7.93 -5.31 -6.10
N SER A 134 -6.75 -4.80 -5.76
CA SER A 134 -6.36 -3.43 -6.06
C SER A 134 -6.36 -3.18 -7.57
N GLY A 135 -7.15 -2.20 -8.02
CA GLY A 135 -7.21 -1.75 -9.41
C GLY A 135 -6.24 -0.59 -9.69
N ALA A 136 -6.65 0.36 -10.52
CA ALA A 136 -5.80 1.51 -10.85
C ALA A 136 -5.45 2.33 -9.61
N MET A 137 -4.27 2.93 -9.66
CA MET A 137 -3.68 3.65 -8.55
C MET A 137 -3.60 2.79 -7.27
N GLY A 138 -3.63 1.45 -7.39
CA GLY A 138 -3.64 0.50 -6.29
C GLY A 138 -4.84 0.59 -5.35
N LEU A 139 -5.94 1.23 -5.74
CA LEU A 139 -7.14 1.33 -4.91
C LEU A 139 -7.90 0.00 -4.90
N THR A 140 -8.31 -0.47 -3.71
CA THR A 140 -9.29 -1.56 -3.61
C THR A 140 -10.67 -1.07 -4.07
N PRO A 141 -11.60 -1.95 -4.50
CA PRO A 141 -12.95 -1.54 -4.86
C PRO A 141 -13.65 -0.78 -3.73
N LEU A 142 -13.49 -1.27 -2.49
CA LEU A 142 -14.01 -0.59 -1.29
C LEU A 142 -13.36 0.78 -1.09
N GLY A 143 -12.04 0.90 -1.29
CA GLY A 143 -11.32 2.17 -1.22
C GLY A 143 -11.77 3.18 -2.28
N ALA A 144 -12.00 2.73 -3.51
CA ALA A 144 -12.48 3.58 -4.60
C ALA A 144 -13.91 4.12 -4.32
N ALA A 145 -14.81 3.25 -3.87
CA ALA A 145 -16.16 3.65 -3.44
C ALA A 145 -16.10 4.59 -2.23
N ALA A 146 -15.19 4.32 -1.28
CA ALA A 146 -15.06 5.11 -0.07
C ALA A 146 -14.54 6.54 -0.34
N TRP A 147 -13.57 6.68 -1.24
CA TRP A 147 -13.06 7.98 -1.68
C TRP A 147 -14.13 8.82 -2.38
N ARG A 148 -14.96 8.18 -3.22
CA ARG A 148 -16.03 8.85 -3.97
C ARG A 148 -17.30 9.10 -3.14
N GLY A 149 -17.46 8.45 -1.99
CA GLY A 149 -18.64 8.61 -1.13
C GLY A 149 -19.83 7.74 -1.54
N HIS A 150 -19.63 6.66 -2.28
CA HIS A 150 -20.72 5.81 -2.79
C HIS A 150 -21.25 4.86 -1.70
N GLU A 151 -22.09 5.39 -0.82
CA GLU A 151 -22.61 4.71 0.38
C GLU A 151 -23.24 3.33 0.09
N LEU A 152 -24.07 3.25 -0.95
CA LEU A 152 -24.73 1.99 -1.32
C LEU A 152 -23.74 0.92 -1.78
N VAL A 153 -22.74 1.31 -2.57
CA VAL A 153 -21.68 0.39 -3.01
C VAL A 153 -20.84 -0.08 -1.82
N VAL A 154 -20.46 0.84 -0.93
CA VAL A 154 -19.71 0.52 0.30
C VAL A 154 -20.49 -0.51 1.12
N ARG A 155 -21.79 -0.31 1.30
CA ARG A 155 -22.64 -1.26 2.02
C ARG A 155 -22.64 -2.65 1.37
N GLU A 156 -22.80 -2.73 0.05
CA GLU A 156 -22.81 -4.00 -0.67
C GLU A 156 -21.47 -4.73 -0.56
N LEU A 157 -20.35 -4.03 -0.77
CA LEU A 157 -19.01 -4.62 -0.66
C LEU A 157 -18.75 -5.15 0.75
N LEU A 158 -19.15 -4.41 1.79
CA LEU A 158 -19.03 -4.86 3.18
C LEU A 158 -19.94 -6.06 3.49
N MET A 159 -21.15 -6.12 2.93
CA MET A 159 -22.05 -7.27 3.11
C MET A 159 -21.51 -8.55 2.47
N VAL A 160 -20.81 -8.44 1.34
CA VAL A 160 -20.17 -9.58 0.66
C VAL A 160 -18.85 -9.99 1.36
N GLY A 161 -18.39 -9.22 2.34
CA GLY A 161 -17.25 -9.55 3.18
C GLY A 161 -15.92 -8.95 2.71
N ALA A 162 -15.93 -7.83 1.98
CA ALA A 162 -14.71 -7.09 1.68
C ALA A 162 -14.02 -6.61 2.96
N ASP A 163 -12.69 -6.72 3.02
CA ASP A 163 -11.91 -6.34 4.20
C ASP A 163 -11.86 -4.80 4.33
N PRO A 164 -12.47 -4.21 5.40
CA PRO A 164 -12.52 -2.76 5.60
C PRO A 164 -11.15 -2.15 5.93
N SER A 165 -10.17 -2.98 6.29
CA SER A 165 -8.80 -2.58 6.65
C SER A 165 -7.79 -2.83 5.54
N ARG A 166 -8.20 -3.45 4.42
CA ARG A 166 -7.29 -3.81 3.33
C ARG A 166 -6.55 -2.58 2.79
N PRO A 167 -5.22 -2.52 2.89
CA PRO A 167 -4.47 -1.39 2.37
C PRO A 167 -4.44 -1.43 0.83
N GLY A 168 -4.78 -0.30 0.21
CA GLY A 168 -4.53 -0.04 -1.20
C GLY A 168 -3.12 0.54 -1.43
N ALA A 169 -2.97 1.35 -2.48
CA ALA A 169 -1.73 2.08 -2.72
C ALA A 169 -1.35 2.99 -1.56
N ALA A 170 -0.05 3.24 -1.43
CA ALA A 170 0.52 4.02 -0.35
C ALA A 170 0.08 3.55 1.05
N ARG A 171 -0.30 2.27 1.20
CA ARG A 171 -0.84 1.69 2.43
C ARG A 171 -2.08 2.42 2.97
N GLN A 172 -2.83 3.11 2.12
CA GLN A 172 -4.07 3.77 2.53
C GLN A 172 -5.20 2.74 2.63
N THR A 173 -5.85 2.69 3.79
CA THR A 173 -7.08 1.90 3.98
C THR A 173 -8.30 2.66 3.44
N PRO A 174 -9.44 1.99 3.20
CA PRO A 174 -10.68 2.67 2.85
C PRO A 174 -11.06 3.80 3.81
N LEU A 175 -10.73 3.65 5.10
CA LEU A 175 -10.98 4.69 6.10
C LEU A 175 -10.07 5.93 5.91
N HIS A 176 -8.80 5.77 5.51
CA HIS A 176 -7.96 6.90 5.13
C HIS A 176 -8.56 7.68 3.97
N LEU A 177 -8.99 6.97 2.92
CA LEU A 177 -9.55 7.58 1.72
C LEU A 177 -10.87 8.31 2.00
N ALA A 178 -11.74 7.72 2.83
CA ALA A 178 -12.98 8.35 3.26
C ALA A 178 -12.71 9.59 4.14
N ALA A 179 -11.73 9.53 5.05
CA ALA A 179 -11.31 10.64 5.89
C ALA A 179 -10.70 11.79 5.08
N GLN A 180 -9.86 11.47 4.09
CA GLN A 180 -9.29 12.44 3.15
C GLN A 180 -10.37 13.20 2.36
N ALA A 181 -11.36 12.45 1.86
CA ALA A 181 -12.46 12.99 1.08
C ALA A 181 -13.57 13.65 1.94
N GLY A 182 -13.57 13.44 3.26
CA GLY A 182 -14.60 13.97 4.17
C GLY A 182 -15.93 13.20 4.14
N GLN A 183 -15.91 11.92 3.74
CA GLN A 183 -17.11 11.11 3.52
C GLN A 183 -17.63 10.50 4.84
N VAL A 184 -18.20 11.33 5.72
CA VAL A 184 -18.60 10.96 7.10
C VAL A 184 -19.52 9.72 7.18
N ARG A 185 -20.46 9.59 6.24
CA ARG A 185 -21.41 8.46 6.21
C ARG A 185 -20.73 7.15 5.82
N VAL A 186 -19.82 7.19 4.84
CA VAL A 186 -18.95 6.05 4.51
C VAL A 186 -18.06 5.69 5.69
N MET A 187 -17.44 6.68 6.35
CA MET A 187 -16.61 6.44 7.54
C MET A 187 -17.41 5.73 8.63
N THR A 188 -18.66 6.14 8.84
CA THR A 188 -19.59 5.49 9.77
C THR A 188 -19.79 4.01 9.46
N MET A 189 -19.99 3.67 8.18
CA MET A 189 -20.16 2.28 7.74
C MET A 189 -18.88 1.46 7.93
N LEU A 190 -17.72 2.02 7.56
CA LEU A 190 -16.41 1.36 7.72
C LEU A 190 -16.08 1.11 9.19
N LEU A 191 -16.29 2.10 10.07
CA LEU A 191 -16.06 1.97 11.51
C LEU A 191 -16.97 0.91 12.13
N ARG A 192 -18.25 0.84 11.72
CA ARG A 192 -19.18 -0.21 12.16
C ARG A 192 -18.78 -1.60 11.66
N ALA A 193 -18.11 -1.68 10.51
CA ALA A 193 -17.57 -2.92 9.97
C ALA A 193 -16.24 -3.34 10.62
N GLY A 194 -15.73 -2.59 11.61
CA GLY A 194 -14.49 -2.91 12.32
C GLY A 194 -13.22 -2.43 11.61
N ALA A 195 -13.30 -1.40 10.77
CA ALA A 195 -12.11 -0.77 10.18
C ALA A 195 -11.14 -0.32 11.28
N ASP A 196 -9.87 -0.72 11.16
CA ASP A 196 -8.83 -0.28 12.09
C ASP A 196 -8.51 1.22 11.88
N VAL A 197 -8.65 1.97 12.96
CA VAL A 197 -8.42 3.42 13.05
C VAL A 197 -6.96 3.79 13.30
N ASN A 198 -6.13 2.81 13.66
CA ASN A 198 -4.72 3.03 14.04
C ASN A 198 -3.75 2.73 12.90
N VAL A 199 -4.25 2.33 11.73
CA VAL A 199 -3.39 2.01 10.59
C VAL A 199 -2.64 3.25 10.14
N LEU A 200 -1.35 3.09 9.86
CA LEU A 200 -0.49 4.15 9.33
C LEU A 200 -0.33 3.97 7.82
N ASN A 201 -0.61 5.03 7.07
CA ASN A 201 -0.31 5.09 5.63
C ASN A 201 1.22 5.21 5.37
N ARG A 202 1.64 5.30 4.10
CA ARG A 202 3.06 5.44 3.71
C ARG A 202 3.70 6.73 4.22
N GLU A 203 2.93 7.79 4.41
CA GLU A 203 3.35 9.06 5.01
C GLU A 203 3.40 8.98 6.54
N GLY A 204 2.93 7.88 7.12
CA GLY A 204 2.92 7.66 8.54
C GLY A 204 1.75 8.30 9.28
N LEU A 205 0.74 8.75 8.55
CA LEU A 205 -0.46 9.36 9.11
C LEU A 205 -1.51 8.28 9.41
N THR A 206 -2.25 8.49 10.48
CA THR A 206 -3.51 7.77 10.78
C THR A 206 -4.65 8.37 9.94
N PRO A 207 -5.83 7.73 9.87
CA PRO A 207 -7.03 8.33 9.27
C PRO A 207 -7.39 9.69 9.90
N LEU A 208 -7.14 9.88 11.21
CA LEU A 208 -7.31 11.15 11.89
C LEU A 208 -6.32 12.20 11.38
N GLY A 209 -5.05 11.82 11.24
CA GLY A 209 -4.02 12.68 10.65
C GLY A 209 -4.35 13.07 9.20
N GLU A 210 -4.89 12.15 8.41
CA GLU A 210 -5.32 12.40 7.04
C GLU A 210 -6.51 13.37 6.96
N ALA A 211 -7.50 13.23 7.86
CA ALA A 211 -8.60 14.20 7.97
C ALA A 211 -8.09 15.60 8.37
N ALA A 212 -7.10 15.67 9.28
CA ALA A 212 -6.48 16.91 9.70
C ALA A 212 -5.68 17.57 8.56
N ARG A 213 -4.93 16.77 7.80
CA ARG A 213 -4.19 17.20 6.61
C ARG A 213 -5.08 17.88 5.57
N MET A 214 -6.31 17.37 5.42
CA MET A 214 -7.29 17.86 4.45
C MET A 214 -8.31 18.87 5.03
N GLY A 215 -8.17 19.25 6.31
CA GLY A 215 -9.07 20.21 6.95
C GLY A 215 -10.50 19.70 7.18
N ARG A 216 -10.73 18.38 7.17
CA ARG A 216 -12.07 17.78 7.25
C ARG A 216 -12.54 17.70 8.71
N THR A 217 -13.03 18.80 9.26
CA THR A 217 -13.51 18.89 10.65
C THR A 217 -14.63 17.89 10.97
N ASP A 218 -15.55 17.63 10.03
CA ASP A 218 -16.61 16.63 10.24
C ASP A 218 -16.06 15.20 10.31
N ALA A 219 -15.03 14.90 9.52
CA ALA A 219 -14.33 13.61 9.57
C ALA A 219 -13.54 13.45 10.88
N LEU A 220 -12.89 14.52 11.34
CA LEU A 220 -12.23 14.56 12.66
C LEU A 220 -13.25 14.31 13.78
N ALA A 221 -14.39 14.99 13.76
CA ALA A 221 -15.46 14.80 14.72
C ALA A 221 -15.92 13.35 14.74
N ARG A 222 -16.16 12.78 13.57
CA ARG A 222 -16.63 11.40 13.46
C ARG A 222 -15.64 10.37 14.00
N LEU A 223 -14.35 10.56 13.76
CA LEU A 223 -13.31 9.65 14.28
C LEU A 223 -13.19 9.76 15.80
N VAL A 224 -13.24 10.98 16.35
CA VAL A 224 -13.21 11.20 17.80
C VAL A 224 -14.45 10.63 18.48
N GLU A 225 -15.63 10.80 17.89
CA GLU A 225 -16.88 10.15 18.36
C GLU A 225 -16.81 8.61 18.34
N ALA A 226 -16.03 8.05 17.42
CA ALA A 226 -15.77 6.62 17.35
C ALA A 226 -14.73 6.12 18.38
N GLY A 227 -14.26 7.00 19.26
CA GLY A 227 -13.33 6.66 20.35
C GLY A 227 -11.85 6.86 19.98
N VAL A 228 -11.54 7.45 18.83
CA VAL A 228 -10.15 7.77 18.47
C VAL A 228 -9.66 8.96 19.32
N PRO A 229 -8.54 8.83 20.04
CA PRO A 229 -7.99 9.96 20.79
C PRO A 229 -7.63 11.12 19.84
N ALA A 230 -8.19 12.30 20.05
CA ALA A 230 -7.94 13.48 19.19
C ALA A 230 -6.46 13.89 19.13
N GLY A 231 -5.68 13.53 20.16
CA GLY A 231 -4.24 13.75 20.24
C GLY A 231 -3.39 12.56 19.78
N GLN A 232 -3.97 11.59 19.07
CA GLN A 232 -3.23 10.42 18.60
C GLN A 232 -2.00 10.82 17.77
N PRO A 233 -0.80 10.33 18.11
CA PRO A 233 0.40 10.63 17.36
C PRO A 233 0.47 9.81 16.06
N ASP A 234 1.11 10.39 15.06
CA ASP A 234 1.53 9.74 13.83
C ASP A 234 2.83 8.94 14.05
N ARG A 235 3.43 8.38 12.99
CA ARG A 235 4.70 7.63 13.10
C ARG A 235 5.87 8.44 13.66
N HIS A 236 5.80 9.78 13.58
CA HIS A 236 6.84 10.71 14.02
C HIS A 236 6.59 11.20 15.45
N GLY A 237 5.54 10.72 16.11
CA GLY A 237 5.12 11.20 17.43
C GLY A 237 4.27 12.47 17.38
N LEU A 238 4.01 13.01 16.19
CA LEU A 238 3.32 14.28 15.96
C LEU A 238 1.82 14.07 15.93
N ASN A 239 1.07 14.93 16.61
CA ASN A 239 -0.39 14.83 16.60
C ASN A 239 -1.02 15.57 15.40
N ALA A 240 -2.32 15.36 15.22
CA ALA A 240 -3.11 15.96 14.15
C ALA A 240 -3.04 17.50 14.08
N VAL A 241 -2.74 18.20 15.18
CA VAL A 241 -2.57 19.67 15.18
C VAL A 241 -1.37 20.08 14.35
N HIS A 242 -0.24 19.36 14.47
CA HIS A 242 0.94 19.63 13.66
C HIS A 242 0.64 19.44 12.17
N VAL A 243 0.00 18.33 11.82
CA VAL A 243 -0.34 18.00 10.43
C VAL A 243 -1.29 19.06 9.84
N ALA A 244 -2.31 19.47 10.58
CA ALA A 244 -3.22 20.53 10.17
C ALA A 244 -2.50 21.89 9.99
N ALA A 245 -1.58 22.23 10.90
CA ALA A 245 -0.82 23.48 10.84
C ALA A 245 0.13 23.54 9.63
N VAL A 246 0.84 22.44 9.33
CA VAL A 246 1.72 22.35 8.15
C VAL A 246 0.94 22.50 6.84
N ASN A 247 -0.30 22.03 6.81
CA ASN A 247 -1.17 22.10 5.62
C ASN A 247 -2.10 23.32 5.62
N GLU A 248 -1.84 24.30 6.50
CA GLU A 248 -2.58 25.57 6.62
C GLU A 248 -4.10 25.38 6.82
N GLN A 249 -4.49 24.30 7.51
CA GLN A 249 -5.89 23.95 7.78
C GLN A 249 -6.38 24.62 9.08
N VAL A 250 -6.71 25.91 8.98
CA VAL A 250 -7.09 26.75 10.14
C VAL A 250 -8.27 26.16 10.92
N ASP A 251 -9.32 25.72 10.24
CA ASP A 251 -10.51 25.15 10.88
C ASP A 251 -10.21 23.87 11.65
N ALA A 252 -9.39 22.98 11.08
CA ALA A 252 -8.97 21.75 11.75
C ALA A 252 -8.09 22.04 12.97
N VAL A 253 -7.15 23.00 12.89
CA VAL A 253 -6.34 23.42 14.03
C VAL A 253 -7.22 23.97 15.15
N ASN A 254 -8.13 24.89 14.83
CA ASN A 254 -9.04 25.48 15.81
C ASN A 254 -9.93 24.41 16.46
N TRP A 255 -10.47 23.49 15.64
CA TRP A 255 -11.32 22.40 16.11
C TRP A 255 -10.58 21.45 17.06
N LEU A 256 -9.32 21.10 16.76
CA LEU A 256 -8.48 20.23 17.59
C LEU A 256 -8.04 20.93 18.89
N ARG A 257 -7.64 22.20 18.80
CA ARG A 257 -7.22 22.99 19.98
C ARG A 257 -8.38 23.26 20.93
N ALA A 258 -9.59 23.50 20.42
CA ALA A 258 -10.79 23.65 21.23
C ALA A 258 -11.11 22.39 22.07
N ARG A 259 -10.59 21.22 21.67
CA ARG A 259 -10.68 19.95 22.39
C ARG A 259 -9.46 19.64 23.27
N GLY A 260 -8.59 20.63 23.48
CA GLY A 260 -7.42 20.49 24.35
C GLY A 260 -6.26 19.72 23.73
N VAL A 261 -6.25 19.47 22.41
CA VAL A 261 -5.10 18.83 21.75
C VAL A 261 -3.93 19.83 21.72
N PRO A 262 -2.77 19.51 22.32
CA PRO A 262 -1.66 20.46 22.42
C PRO A 262 -0.96 20.63 21.09
N ALA A 263 -0.43 21.84 20.82
CA ALA A 263 0.52 22.04 19.74
C ALA A 263 1.87 21.44 20.15
N GLN A 264 2.36 20.45 19.41
CA GLN A 264 3.62 19.81 19.76
C GLN A 264 4.82 20.62 19.27
N GLY A 265 5.53 21.24 20.21
CA GLY A 265 6.81 21.91 19.95
C GLY A 265 6.70 23.33 19.37
N PRO A 266 7.83 24.07 19.37
CA PRO A 266 7.87 25.48 19.00
C PRO A 266 7.58 25.73 17.51
N ILE A 267 7.96 24.79 16.63
CA ILE A 267 7.69 24.90 15.19
C ILE A 267 6.18 24.88 14.93
N THR A 268 5.44 23.98 15.58
CA THR A 268 3.98 23.91 15.44
C THR A 268 3.30 25.19 15.92
N LEU A 269 3.76 25.75 17.04
CA LEU A 269 3.25 27.03 17.56
C LEU A 269 3.52 28.18 16.59
N LEU A 270 4.73 28.24 16.02
CA LEU A 270 5.08 29.25 15.01
C LEU A 270 4.23 29.11 13.75
N LEU A 271 4.01 27.88 13.26
CA LEU A 271 3.11 27.64 12.14
C LEU A 271 1.71 28.17 12.47
N ILE A 272 1.18 27.85 13.65
CA ILE A 272 -0.15 28.32 14.08
C ILE A 272 -0.25 29.84 14.14
N ASP A 273 0.76 30.53 14.66
CA ASP A 273 0.78 31.99 14.77
C ASP A 273 0.88 32.69 13.40
N THR A 274 1.51 32.02 12.42
CA THR A 274 1.67 32.53 11.06
C THR A 274 0.50 32.18 10.13
N MET A 275 -0.37 31.24 10.51
CA MET A 275 -1.57 30.89 9.76
C MET A 275 -2.56 32.07 9.75
N GLY A 276 -2.81 32.65 8.57
CA GLY A 276 -3.69 33.80 8.40
C GLY A 276 -2.98 35.16 8.29
N GLN A 277 -1.67 35.22 8.57
CA GLN A 277 -0.86 36.43 8.33
C GLN A 277 -0.15 36.41 6.97
N ARG A 278 -0.13 35.27 6.28
CA ARG A 278 0.43 35.18 4.93
C ARG A 278 -0.57 35.70 3.91
N PRO A 279 -0.17 36.61 3.00
CA PRO A 279 -1.01 36.97 1.87
C PRO A 279 -1.32 35.71 1.06
N PRO A 280 -2.54 35.58 0.50
CA PRO A 280 -2.90 34.43 -0.33
C PRO A 280 -1.85 34.31 -1.44
N ALA A 281 -1.21 33.15 -1.55
CA ALA A 281 -0.27 32.87 -2.62
C ALA A 281 -0.96 33.18 -3.97
N LEU A 282 -0.32 34.02 -4.78
CA LEU A 282 -0.75 34.33 -6.14
C LEU A 282 -0.93 33.00 -6.88
N ARG A 283 -2.19 32.67 -7.19
CA ARG A 283 -2.56 31.51 -8.00
C ARG A 283 -2.25 31.76 -9.47
#